data_AF-E2SKM0-F1
#
_entry.id   AF-E2SKM0-F1
#
_cell.length_a   1.000
_cell.length_b   1.000
_cell.length_c   1.000
_cell.angle_alpha   90.00
_cell.angle_beta   90.00
_cell.angle_gamma   90.00
#
_symmetry.space_group_name_H-M   'P 1'
#
loop_
_entity.id
_entity.type
_entity.pdbx_description
1 polymer ?
#
loop_
_entity_poly.entity_id
_entity_poly.type
_entity_poly.pdbx_seq_one_letter_code
_entity_poly.pdbx_strand_id
1 'polypeptide(L)'
;MKYLNSRDLMMFLPQPITKLGVFEAETVDAALTMCAEAFPKIEQEFNVTIDFPTFKFQLLKTMGEFLYKCAQCPHDCLKNPRQHVDEERYIKNHIKLPLWPKRMQKNNAENFFLMEYILTYADILFRYLLDAGIPKERANLLATNALDQLALWVDDNCIRKCSYECIRRSTSPGYCTLCSYMIQPLACPKKQEVTLRQLGMQEEDVKCMRREFK
;
A
#
# COMPACT_ATOMS: atom_id res chain seq x y z
N MET A 1 -5.21 0.66 16.85
CA MET A 1 -4.69 -0.70 17.07
C MET A 1 -3.93 -1.10 15.81
N LYS A 2 -2.85 -1.89 15.89
CA LYS A 2 -2.13 -2.35 14.69
C LYS A 2 -2.62 -3.74 14.27
N TYR A 3 -2.78 -3.94 12.98
CA TYR A 3 -3.31 -5.18 12.41
C TYR A 3 -2.23 -5.97 11.67
N LEU A 4 -1.13 -5.35 11.27
CA LEU A 4 0.08 -6.04 10.82
C LEU A 4 1.14 -6.07 11.91
N ASN A 5 1.71 -7.24 12.15
CA ASN A 5 2.85 -7.43 13.04
C ASN A 5 4.09 -7.88 12.25
N SER A 6 5.26 -7.91 12.89
CA SER A 6 6.51 -8.29 12.24
C SER A 6 6.47 -9.69 11.59
N ARG A 7 5.70 -10.64 12.13
CA ARG A 7 5.53 -11.97 11.54
C ARG A 7 4.72 -11.91 10.24
N ASP A 8 3.66 -11.11 10.20
CA ASP A 8 2.89 -10.88 8.97
C ASP A 8 3.80 -10.30 7.88
N LEU A 9 4.59 -9.28 8.23
CA LEU A 9 5.51 -8.63 7.29
C LEU A 9 6.56 -9.61 6.75
N MET A 10 7.13 -10.45 7.60
CA MET A 10 8.09 -11.47 7.21
C MET A 10 7.49 -12.60 6.35
N MET A 11 6.19 -12.86 6.48
CA MET A 11 5.50 -13.93 5.77
C MET A 11 4.97 -13.49 4.40
N PHE A 12 4.47 -12.26 4.29
CA PHE A 12 3.82 -11.77 3.07
C PHE A 12 4.73 -10.94 2.17
N LEU A 13 5.75 -10.27 2.72
CA LEU A 13 6.63 -9.45 1.90
C LEU A 13 7.78 -10.28 1.31
N PRO A 14 8.08 -10.12 0.01
CA PRO A 14 9.24 -10.74 -0.60
C PRO A 14 10.54 -10.33 0.11
N GLN A 15 11.47 -11.26 0.22
CA GLN A 15 12.80 -11.00 0.75
C GLN A 15 13.80 -10.74 -0.39
N PRO A 16 14.69 -9.73 -0.27
CA PRO A 16 14.76 -8.75 0.83
C PRO A 16 13.59 -7.75 0.84
N ILE A 17 13.07 -7.38 2.02
CA ILE A 17 12.05 -6.33 2.14
C ILE A 17 12.58 -5.01 1.58
N THR A 18 11.90 -4.50 0.57
CA THR A 18 12.22 -3.23 -0.08
C THR A 18 11.38 -2.08 0.49
N LYS A 19 11.72 -0.84 0.14
CA LYS A 19 10.88 0.32 0.51
C LYS A 19 9.47 0.26 -0.08
N LEU A 20 9.28 -0.42 -1.22
CA LEU A 20 7.95 -0.66 -1.78
C LEU A 20 7.15 -1.66 -0.92
N GLY A 21 7.79 -2.73 -0.44
CA GLY A 21 7.15 -3.66 0.50
C GLY A 21 6.78 -3.00 1.83
N VAL A 22 7.57 -2.03 2.29
CA VAL A 22 7.19 -1.22 3.46
C VAL A 22 6.02 -0.28 3.16
N PHE A 23 5.98 0.33 1.97
CA PHE A 23 4.80 1.08 1.54
C PHE A 23 3.55 0.20 1.61
N GLU A 24 3.60 -1.00 1.03
CA GLU A 24 2.51 -1.98 1.06
C GLU A 24 2.02 -2.26 2.47
N ALA A 25 2.95 -2.59 3.37
CA ALA A 25 2.66 -2.91 4.75
C ALA A 25 1.93 -1.76 5.46
N GLU A 26 2.45 -0.54 5.35
CA GLU A 26 1.89 0.61 6.06
C GLU A 26 0.52 1.02 5.47
N THR A 27 0.34 0.96 4.16
CA THR A 27 -0.96 1.24 3.54
C THR A 27 -2.00 0.17 3.86
N VAL A 28 -1.59 -1.10 3.91
CA VAL A 28 -2.49 -2.20 4.31
C VAL A 28 -2.84 -2.10 5.80
N ASP A 29 -1.90 -1.80 6.69
CA ASP A 29 -2.18 -1.59 8.13
C ASP A 29 -3.14 -0.41 8.35
N ALA A 30 -2.95 0.69 7.61
CA ALA A 30 -3.86 1.83 7.62
C ALA A 30 -5.27 1.45 7.15
N ALA A 31 -5.37 0.75 6.02
CA ALA A 31 -6.64 0.24 5.49
C ALA A 31 -7.36 -0.70 6.48
N LEU A 32 -6.64 -1.65 7.07
CA LEU A 32 -7.18 -2.56 8.08
C LEU A 32 -7.67 -1.83 9.32
N THR A 33 -6.97 -0.77 9.74
CA THR A 33 -7.40 0.07 10.85
C THR A 33 -8.73 0.76 10.55
N MET A 34 -8.87 1.35 9.36
CA MET A 34 -10.13 1.96 8.91
C MET A 34 -11.28 0.94 8.88
N CYS A 35 -11.01 -0.26 8.37
CA CYS A 35 -12.00 -1.34 8.31
C CYS A 35 -12.39 -1.85 9.69
N ALA A 36 -11.45 -2.05 10.60
CA ALA A 36 -11.74 -2.61 11.92
C ALA A 36 -12.63 -1.70 12.77
N GLU A 37 -12.54 -0.38 12.58
CA GLU A 37 -13.44 0.58 13.24
C GLU A 37 -14.84 0.61 12.61
N ALA A 38 -14.94 0.28 11.32
CA ALA A 38 -16.19 0.34 10.56
C ALA A 38 -16.98 -0.98 10.59
N PHE A 39 -16.31 -2.13 10.52
CA PHE A 39 -16.93 -3.43 10.33
C PHE A 39 -17.94 -3.81 11.43
N PRO A 40 -17.69 -3.59 12.73
CA PRO A 40 -18.68 -3.89 13.75
C PRO A 40 -20.01 -3.12 13.57
N LYS A 41 -19.93 -1.88 13.06
CA LYS A 41 -21.12 -1.07 12.77
C LYS A 41 -21.87 -1.60 11.57
N ILE A 42 -21.14 -2.06 10.54
CA ILE A 42 -21.71 -2.66 9.33
C ILE A 42 -22.39 -4.00 9.68
N GLU A 43 -21.75 -4.86 10.47
CA GLU A 43 -22.35 -6.12 10.92
C GLU A 43 -23.69 -5.88 11.65
N GLN A 44 -23.74 -4.88 12.52
CA GLN A 44 -24.95 -4.49 13.23
C GLN A 44 -26.03 -3.92 12.30
N GLU A 45 -25.67 -3.00 11.39
CA GLU A 45 -26.61 -2.34 10.49
C GLU A 45 -27.25 -3.31 9.49
N PHE A 46 -26.46 -4.25 8.96
CA PHE A 46 -26.88 -5.14 7.89
C PHE A 46 -27.20 -6.57 8.35
N ASN A 47 -27.00 -6.88 9.63
CA ASN A 47 -27.17 -8.22 10.20
C ASN A 47 -26.38 -9.29 9.41
N VAL A 48 -25.10 -9.00 9.18
CA VAL A 48 -24.15 -9.88 8.48
C VAL A 48 -22.98 -10.25 9.40
N THR A 49 -22.18 -11.22 8.98
CA THR A 49 -20.91 -11.56 9.63
C THR A 49 -19.75 -11.23 8.71
N ILE A 50 -18.79 -10.49 9.24
CA ILE A 50 -17.57 -10.11 8.54
C ILE A 50 -16.38 -10.86 9.16
N ASP A 51 -15.82 -11.80 8.41
CA ASP A 51 -14.57 -12.49 8.78
C ASP A 51 -13.34 -11.60 8.49
N PHE A 52 -13.03 -10.75 9.47
CA PHE A 52 -11.89 -9.82 9.40
C PHE A 52 -10.54 -10.51 9.12
N PRO A 53 -10.19 -11.66 9.74
CA PRO A 53 -9.00 -12.43 9.36
C PRO A 53 -8.94 -12.80 7.87
N THR A 54 -10.04 -13.28 7.30
CA THR A 54 -10.11 -13.62 5.87
C THR A 54 -9.96 -12.37 5.00
N PHE A 55 -10.61 -11.26 5.36
CA PHE A 55 -10.43 -9.97 4.68
C PHE A 55 -8.96 -9.52 4.70
N LYS A 56 -8.31 -9.56 5.87
CA LYS A 56 -6.90 -9.22 6.04
C LYS A 56 -6.01 -10.06 5.11
N PHE A 57 -6.24 -11.36 5.05
CA PHE A 57 -5.46 -12.25 4.19
C PHE A 57 -5.66 -11.93 2.71
N GLN A 58 -6.90 -11.75 2.26
CA GLN A 58 -7.22 -11.41 0.87
C GLN A 58 -6.61 -10.08 0.47
N LEU A 59 -6.67 -9.09 1.37
CA LEU A 59 -6.10 -7.77 1.14
C LEU A 59 -4.58 -7.86 0.98
N LEU A 60 -3.86 -8.46 1.94
CA LEU A 60 -2.40 -8.64 1.85
C LEU A 60 -1.98 -9.36 0.57
N LYS A 61 -2.65 -10.48 0.24
CA LYS A 61 -2.33 -11.25 -0.95
C LYS A 61 -2.52 -10.44 -2.24
N THR A 62 -3.68 -9.82 -2.40
CA THR A 62 -4.04 -9.16 -3.66
C THR A 62 -3.24 -7.87 -3.87
N MET A 63 -2.97 -7.11 -2.80
CA MET A 63 -2.11 -5.93 -2.87
C MET A 63 -0.66 -6.32 -3.19
N GLY A 64 -0.16 -7.42 -2.64
CA GLY A 64 1.17 -7.94 -2.97
C GLY A 64 1.27 -8.37 -4.43
N GLU A 65 0.24 -9.04 -4.95
CA GLU A 65 0.15 -9.40 -6.38
C GLU A 65 0.12 -8.17 -7.29
N PHE A 66 -0.60 -7.11 -6.89
CA PHE A 66 -0.61 -5.83 -7.62
C PHE A 66 0.80 -5.24 -7.72
N LEU A 67 1.52 -5.16 -6.59
CA LEU A 67 2.87 -4.60 -6.57
C LEU A 67 3.86 -5.43 -7.38
N TYR A 68 3.77 -6.76 -7.32
CA TYR A 68 4.56 -7.65 -8.14
C TYR A 68 4.34 -7.40 -9.63
N LYS A 69 3.07 -7.27 -10.05
CA LYS A 69 2.73 -6.93 -11.45
C LYS A 69 3.24 -5.55 -11.84
N CYS A 70 3.17 -4.55 -10.96
CA CYS A 70 3.71 -3.22 -11.22
C CYS A 70 5.23 -3.22 -11.42
N ALA A 71 5.97 -4.07 -10.71
CA ALA A 71 7.42 -4.20 -10.87
C ALA A 71 7.82 -4.78 -12.25
N GLN A 72 6.93 -5.56 -12.86
CA GLN A 72 7.13 -6.20 -14.17
C GLN A 72 6.39 -5.47 -15.30
N CYS A 73 5.69 -4.39 -14.99
CA CYS A 73 4.83 -3.69 -15.92
C CYS A 73 5.65 -2.92 -16.99
N PRO A 74 5.29 -3.00 -18.28
CA PRO A 74 5.99 -2.31 -19.35
C PRO A 74 5.93 -0.79 -19.25
N HIS A 75 4.97 -0.26 -18.49
CA HIS A 75 4.83 1.18 -18.28
C HIS A 75 5.80 1.74 -17.24
N ASP A 76 6.59 0.91 -16.58
CA ASP A 76 7.77 1.32 -15.79
C ASP A 76 7.50 2.43 -14.76
N CYS A 77 6.29 2.50 -14.21
CA CYS A 77 5.87 3.58 -13.32
C CYS A 77 6.75 3.67 -12.07
N LEU A 78 7.25 2.53 -11.57
CA LEU A 78 8.19 2.47 -10.45
C LEU A 78 9.65 2.71 -10.87
N LYS A 79 10.01 2.53 -12.14
CA LYS A 79 11.36 2.79 -12.66
C LYS A 79 11.56 4.25 -13.07
N ASN A 80 10.52 4.90 -13.60
CA ASN A 80 10.52 6.32 -13.94
C ASN A 80 9.32 7.05 -13.31
N PRO A 81 9.34 7.30 -11.98
CA PRO A 81 8.16 7.81 -11.26
C PRO A 81 7.71 9.21 -11.67
N ARG A 82 8.59 10.00 -12.32
CA ARG A 82 8.29 11.36 -12.76
C ARG A 82 7.81 11.45 -14.20
N GLN A 83 7.79 10.35 -14.94
CA GLN A 83 7.33 10.38 -16.33
C GLN A 83 5.86 10.77 -16.41
N HIS A 84 5.52 11.43 -17.51
CA HIS A 84 4.14 11.73 -17.85
C HIS A 84 3.35 10.43 -18.12
N VAL A 85 2.06 10.45 -17.83
CA VAL A 85 1.16 9.32 -18.10
C VAL A 85 0.08 9.76 -19.07
N ASP A 86 -0.10 8.98 -20.14
CA ASP A 86 -1.10 9.26 -21.17
C ASP A 86 -2.52 9.30 -20.58
N GLU A 87 -3.31 10.28 -21.03
CA GLU A 87 -4.68 10.51 -20.55
C GLU A 87 -5.58 9.28 -20.73
N GLU A 88 -5.39 8.52 -21.81
CA GLU A 88 -6.11 7.26 -22.06
C GLU A 88 -6.00 6.27 -20.91
N ARG A 89 -4.87 6.25 -20.19
CA ARG A 89 -4.69 5.37 -19.02
C ARG A 89 -5.53 5.82 -17.82
N TYR A 90 -5.72 7.12 -17.64
CA TYR A 90 -6.63 7.66 -16.63
C TYR A 90 -8.08 7.31 -16.97
N ILE A 91 -8.47 7.47 -18.24
CA ILE A 91 -9.82 7.12 -18.73
C ILE A 91 -10.10 5.63 -18.55
N LYS A 92 -9.15 4.77 -18.97
CA LYS A 92 -9.27 3.30 -18.89
C LYS A 92 -9.45 2.80 -17.45
N ASN A 93 -8.80 3.46 -16.49
CA ASN A 93 -8.92 3.12 -15.06
C ASN A 93 -10.02 3.90 -14.34
N HIS A 94 -10.87 4.64 -15.07
CA HIS A 94 -11.94 5.46 -14.51
C HIS A 94 -11.46 6.50 -13.47
N ILE A 95 -10.23 6.99 -13.62
CA ILE A 95 -9.62 7.96 -12.70
C ILE A 95 -10.03 9.37 -13.11
N LYS A 96 -10.77 10.05 -12.23
CA LYS A 96 -11.12 11.47 -12.37
C LYS A 96 -10.21 12.34 -11.52
N LEU A 97 -9.12 12.86 -12.11
CA LEU A 97 -8.09 13.65 -11.41
C LEU A 97 -8.63 14.70 -10.41
N PRO A 98 -9.66 15.51 -10.74
CA PRO A 98 -10.13 16.55 -9.82
C PRO A 98 -10.68 16.04 -8.47
N LEU A 99 -11.05 14.76 -8.38
CA LEU A 99 -11.59 14.15 -7.15
C LEU A 99 -10.49 13.74 -6.16
N TRP A 100 -9.23 13.70 -6.59
CA TRP A 100 -8.11 13.25 -5.76
C TRP A 100 -7.50 14.40 -4.94
N PRO A 101 -6.77 14.12 -3.84
CA PRO A 101 -6.04 15.15 -3.11
C PRO A 101 -5.12 15.98 -4.01
N LYS A 102 -5.05 17.31 -3.79
CA LYS A 102 -4.36 18.27 -4.69
C LYS A 102 -2.94 17.85 -5.09
N ARG A 103 -2.15 17.25 -4.18
CA ARG A 103 -0.77 16.84 -4.47
C ARG A 103 -0.69 15.59 -5.36
N MET A 104 -1.75 14.77 -5.38
CA MET A 104 -1.91 13.62 -6.26
C MET A 104 -2.39 14.02 -7.66
N GLN A 105 -2.96 15.21 -7.84
CA GLN A 105 -3.51 15.63 -9.14
C GLN A 105 -2.46 15.92 -10.22
N LYS A 106 -1.15 15.83 -9.90
CA LYS A 106 -0.10 15.99 -10.93
C LYS A 106 -0.09 14.76 -11.82
N ASN A 107 -0.13 14.96 -13.15
CA ASN A 107 0.01 13.88 -14.11
C ASN A 107 1.46 13.40 -14.18
N ASN A 108 1.77 12.41 -13.35
CA ASN A 108 3.01 11.66 -13.38
C ASN A 108 2.79 10.21 -12.92
N ALA A 109 3.77 9.34 -13.20
CA ALA A 109 3.63 7.91 -12.94
C ALA A 109 3.57 7.54 -11.45
N GLU A 110 4.23 8.27 -10.54
CA GLU A 110 4.13 8.03 -9.10
C GLU A 110 2.72 8.28 -8.59
N ASN A 111 2.05 9.35 -9.03
CA ASN A 111 0.66 9.61 -8.64
C ASN A 111 -0.29 8.63 -9.30
N PHE A 112 -0.10 8.33 -10.58
CA PHE A 112 -0.91 7.34 -11.27
C PHE A 112 -0.85 5.97 -10.59
N PHE A 113 0.36 5.52 -10.23
CA PHE A 113 0.56 4.29 -9.47
C PHE A 113 -0.19 4.31 -8.14
N LEU A 114 -0.11 5.40 -7.36
CA LEU A 114 -0.82 5.52 -6.09
C LEU A 114 -2.34 5.46 -6.30
N MET A 115 -2.86 6.08 -7.35
CA MET A 115 -4.29 6.04 -7.68
C MET A 115 -4.76 4.63 -8.05
N GLU A 116 -4.02 3.92 -8.91
CA GLU A 116 -4.32 2.51 -9.26
C GLU A 116 -4.24 1.60 -8.02
N TYR A 117 -3.24 1.81 -7.16
CA TYR A 117 -3.09 1.07 -5.92
C TYR A 117 -4.31 1.27 -4.99
N ILE A 118 -4.73 2.52 -4.78
CA ILE A 118 -5.87 2.84 -3.92
C ILE A 118 -7.20 2.34 -4.53
N LEU A 119 -7.36 2.43 -5.85
CA LEU A 119 -8.52 1.86 -6.54
C LEU A 119 -8.60 0.34 -6.38
N THR A 120 -7.45 -0.35 -6.45
CA THR A 120 -7.37 -1.80 -6.23
C THR A 120 -7.81 -2.17 -4.82
N TYR A 121 -7.40 -1.40 -3.81
CA TYR A 121 -7.90 -1.57 -2.44
C TYR A 121 -9.43 -1.44 -2.36
N ALA A 122 -9.99 -0.40 -2.98
CA ALA A 122 -11.42 -0.16 -2.95
C ALA A 122 -12.22 -1.29 -3.63
N ASP A 123 -11.72 -1.83 -4.75
CA ASP A 123 -12.32 -2.97 -5.45
C ASP A 123 -12.29 -4.25 -4.60
N ILE A 124 -11.18 -4.53 -3.89
CA ILE A 124 -11.10 -5.66 -2.95
C ILE A 124 -12.16 -5.52 -1.85
N LEU A 125 -12.22 -4.36 -1.20
CA LEU A 125 -13.20 -4.11 -0.14
C LEU A 125 -14.64 -4.21 -0.66
N PHE A 126 -14.92 -3.65 -1.84
CA PHE A 126 -16.23 -3.73 -2.46
C PHE A 126 -16.68 -5.18 -2.68
N ARG A 127 -15.83 -6.00 -3.31
CA ARG A 127 -16.13 -7.43 -3.54
C ARG A 127 -16.33 -8.19 -2.24
N TYR A 128 -15.46 -7.95 -1.27
CA TYR A 128 -15.58 -8.59 0.04
C TYR A 128 -16.90 -8.24 0.74
N LEU A 129 -17.32 -6.97 0.70
CA LEU A 129 -18.60 -6.55 1.27
C LEU A 129 -19.80 -7.18 0.54
N LEU A 130 -19.73 -7.35 -0.78
CA LEU A 130 -20.76 -8.08 -1.53
C LEU A 130 -20.84 -9.55 -1.08
N ASP A 131 -19.70 -10.22 -0.95
CA ASP A 131 -19.62 -11.62 -0.52
C ASP A 131 -20.13 -11.80 0.92
N ALA A 132 -19.98 -10.77 1.77
CA ALA A 132 -20.54 -10.72 3.12
C ALA A 132 -22.06 -10.46 3.15
N GLY A 133 -22.71 -10.23 2.00
CA GLY A 133 -24.15 -10.01 1.88
C GLY A 133 -24.59 -8.55 1.94
N ILE A 134 -23.67 -7.58 1.86
CA ILE A 134 -24.02 -6.16 1.85
C ILE A 134 -24.64 -5.78 0.49
N PRO A 135 -25.76 -5.04 0.47
CA PRO A 135 -26.37 -4.57 -0.78
C PRO A 135 -25.39 -3.76 -1.63
N LYS A 136 -25.42 -3.98 -2.95
CA LYS A 136 -24.47 -3.39 -3.90
C LYS A 136 -24.26 -1.88 -3.76
N GLU A 137 -25.34 -1.12 -3.63
CA GLU A 137 -25.26 0.33 -3.49
C GLU A 137 -24.54 0.75 -2.21
N ARG A 138 -24.79 0.04 -1.10
CA ARG A 138 -24.15 0.30 0.19
C ARG A 138 -22.69 -0.17 0.20
N ALA A 139 -22.39 -1.33 -0.37
CA ALA A 139 -21.02 -1.79 -0.56
C ALA A 139 -20.20 -0.79 -1.38
N ASN A 140 -20.77 -0.25 -2.46
CA ASN A 140 -20.10 0.74 -3.30
C ASN A 140 -19.84 2.06 -2.55
N LEU A 141 -20.82 2.53 -1.78
CA LEU A 141 -20.64 3.73 -0.95
C LEU A 141 -19.54 3.53 0.11
N LEU A 142 -19.54 2.39 0.80
CA LEU A 142 -18.54 2.06 1.81
C LEU A 142 -17.13 1.97 1.20
N ALA A 143 -17.00 1.30 0.06
CA ALA A 143 -15.72 1.19 -0.65
C ALA A 143 -15.21 2.54 -1.17
N THR A 144 -16.11 3.40 -1.67
CA THR A 144 -15.76 4.76 -2.12
C THR A 144 -15.29 5.63 -0.94
N ASN A 145 -15.97 5.55 0.21
CA ASN A 145 -15.53 6.27 1.40
C ASN A 145 -14.15 5.77 1.89
N ALA A 146 -13.91 4.46 1.86
CA ALA A 146 -12.62 3.90 2.23
C ALA A 146 -11.50 4.30 1.25
N LEU A 147 -11.81 4.41 -0.05
CA LEU A 147 -10.91 4.96 -1.07
C LEU A 147 -10.48 6.39 -0.71
N ASP A 148 -11.44 7.26 -0.39
CA ASP A 148 -11.16 8.66 -0.06
C ASP A 148 -10.29 8.78 1.19
N GLN A 149 -10.59 7.98 2.23
CA GLN A 149 -9.80 7.96 3.46
C GLN A 149 -8.37 7.46 3.22
N LEU A 150 -8.19 6.42 2.42
CA LEU A 150 -6.86 5.92 2.08
C LEU A 150 -6.09 6.93 1.22
N ALA A 151 -6.74 7.61 0.29
CA ALA A 151 -6.12 8.66 -0.52
C ALA A 151 -5.62 9.83 0.34
N LEU A 152 -6.42 10.28 1.31
CA LEU A 152 -6.00 11.29 2.28
C LEU A 152 -4.82 10.79 3.14
N TRP A 153 -4.88 9.55 3.60
CA TRP A 153 -3.79 8.96 4.37
C TRP A 153 -2.49 8.88 3.57
N VAL A 154 -2.55 8.48 2.29
CA VAL A 154 -1.40 8.42 1.38
C VAL A 154 -0.85 9.81 1.11
N ASP A 155 -1.70 10.80 0.86
CA ASP A 155 -1.29 12.18 0.68
C ASP A 155 -0.54 12.72 1.91
N ASP A 156 -1.05 12.42 3.10
CA ASP A 156 -0.42 12.87 4.32
C ASP A 156 0.90 12.15 4.62
N ASN A 157 0.98 10.83 4.42
CA ASN A 157 2.11 10.02 4.90
C ASN A 157 3.14 9.69 3.81
N CYS A 158 2.70 9.32 2.61
CA CYS A 158 3.60 9.02 1.49
C CYS A 158 4.11 10.30 0.81
N ILE A 159 3.24 11.30 0.66
CA ILE A 159 3.55 12.50 -0.15
C ILE A 159 4.11 13.63 0.71
N ARG A 160 3.29 14.22 1.60
CA ARG A 160 3.69 15.38 2.40
C ARG A 160 4.87 15.09 3.31
N LYS A 161 4.80 13.92 3.90
CA LYS A 161 5.75 13.37 4.84
C LYS A 161 6.93 12.77 4.07
N CYS A 162 6.73 11.68 3.33
CA CYS A 162 7.84 10.95 2.73
C CYS A 162 8.38 11.49 1.39
N SER A 163 7.73 12.49 0.78
CA SER A 163 8.15 13.01 -0.53
C SER A 163 8.33 11.90 -1.57
N TYR A 164 7.45 10.89 -1.54
CA TYR A 164 7.46 9.70 -2.39
C TYR A 164 8.70 8.81 -2.28
N GLU A 165 9.50 8.88 -1.20
CA GLU A 165 10.74 8.11 -1.14
C GLU A 165 10.49 6.59 -1.23
N CYS A 166 9.39 6.09 -0.68
CA CYS A 166 9.04 4.67 -0.79
C CYS A 166 8.76 4.21 -2.23
N ILE A 167 8.22 5.09 -3.07
CA ILE A 167 7.96 4.82 -4.49
C ILE A 167 9.22 5.04 -5.33
N ARG A 168 9.89 6.18 -5.14
CA ARG A 168 11.08 6.59 -5.91
C ARG A 168 12.31 5.75 -5.63
N ARG A 169 12.36 5.10 -4.47
CA ARG A 169 13.41 4.15 -4.07
C ARG A 169 12.81 2.78 -3.81
N SER A 170 11.83 2.38 -4.62
CA SER A 170 11.04 1.16 -4.50
C SER A 170 11.86 -0.11 -4.31
N THR A 171 13.03 -0.22 -4.95
CA THR A 171 13.94 -1.38 -4.85
C THR A 171 14.98 -1.27 -3.74
N SER A 172 15.11 -0.10 -3.10
CA SER A 172 16.08 0.08 -2.03
C SER A 172 15.69 -0.73 -0.78
N PRO A 173 16.67 -1.11 0.06
CA PRO A 173 16.39 -1.84 1.29
C PRO A 173 15.42 -1.09 2.19
N GLY A 174 14.41 -1.81 2.70
CA GLY A 174 13.44 -1.31 3.67
C GLY A 174 13.92 -1.43 5.13
N TYR A 175 15.08 -2.03 5.37
CA TYR A 175 15.62 -2.27 6.69
C TYR A 175 16.37 -1.06 7.27
N CYS A 176 16.30 -0.87 8.60
CA CYS A 176 17.13 0.06 9.40
C CYS A 176 17.03 1.57 9.10
N THR A 177 16.60 1.99 7.90
CA THR A 177 16.49 3.40 7.50
C THR A 177 15.29 3.55 6.59
N LEU A 178 14.17 3.88 7.20
CA LEU A 178 12.94 4.17 6.48
C LEU A 178 12.72 5.67 6.47
N CYS A 179 12.33 6.16 5.30
CA CYS A 179 11.67 7.44 5.18
C CYS A 179 10.57 7.48 6.25
N SER A 180 10.71 8.42 7.16
CA SER A 180 10.30 8.30 8.56
C SER A 180 8.79 8.42 8.77
N TYR A 181 7.99 7.39 8.46
CA TYR A 181 6.56 7.35 8.85
C TYR A 181 6.08 6.03 9.45
N MET A 182 7.01 5.09 9.64
CA MET A 182 6.76 3.81 10.29
C MET A 182 6.04 4.00 11.63
N ILE A 183 4.89 3.35 11.77
CA ILE A 183 4.22 3.21 13.07
C ILE A 183 4.87 2.04 13.85
N GLN A 184 5.65 1.14 13.20
CA GLN A 184 6.49 0.12 13.85
C GLN A 184 7.85 -0.03 13.18
N PRO A 185 8.97 -0.03 13.90
CA PRO A 185 10.27 -0.36 13.32
C PRO A 185 10.31 -1.85 12.90
N LEU A 186 10.74 -2.12 11.66
CA LEU A 186 11.15 -3.46 11.25
C LEU A 186 12.44 -3.84 11.97
N ALA A 187 12.57 -5.12 12.35
CA ALA A 187 13.78 -5.66 12.93
C ALA A 187 14.97 -5.38 11.99
N CYS A 188 16.00 -4.73 12.54
CA CYS A 188 17.12 -4.21 11.80
C CYS A 188 18.36 -5.12 11.93
N PRO A 189 18.87 -5.68 10.82
CA PRO A 189 20.11 -6.46 10.83
C PRO A 189 21.31 -5.69 11.37
N LYS A 190 21.42 -4.38 11.07
CA LYS A 190 22.51 -3.53 11.58
C LYS A 190 22.48 -3.35 13.11
N LYS A 191 21.31 -3.51 13.72
CA LYS A 191 21.13 -3.46 15.18
C LYS A 191 21.14 -4.85 15.83
N GLN A 192 21.41 -5.90 15.06
CA GLN A 192 21.40 -7.30 15.50
C GLN A 192 20.03 -7.77 16.06
N GLU A 193 18.94 -7.09 15.68
CA GLU A 193 17.57 -7.47 16.09
C GLU A 193 17.08 -8.70 15.31
N VAL A 194 17.68 -8.98 14.15
CA VAL A 194 17.43 -10.16 13.30
C VAL A 194 18.71 -10.47 12.50
N THR A 195 18.95 -11.75 12.17
CA THR A 195 20.12 -12.16 11.38
C THR A 195 19.84 -12.17 9.89
N LEU A 196 20.86 -11.94 9.05
CA LEU A 196 20.73 -12.01 7.59
C LEU A 196 20.26 -13.38 7.09
N ARG A 197 20.71 -14.45 7.75
CA ARG A 197 20.27 -15.82 7.47
C ARG A 197 18.77 -16.00 7.68
N GLN A 198 18.19 -15.41 8.73
CA GLN A 198 16.74 -15.47 8.98
C GLN A 198 15.93 -14.70 7.93
N LEU A 199 16.54 -13.71 7.27
CA LEU A 199 15.92 -12.94 6.21
C LEU A 199 16.18 -13.51 4.80
N GLY A 200 17.02 -14.55 4.68
CA GLY A 200 17.48 -15.04 3.37
C GLY A 200 18.34 -14.02 2.61
N MET A 201 19.01 -13.11 3.32
CA MET A 201 19.78 -11.99 2.75
C MET A 201 21.30 -12.20 2.84
N GLN A 202 22.04 -11.50 1.99
CA GLN A 202 23.49 -11.33 2.04
C GLN A 202 23.87 -9.94 2.58
N GLU A 203 25.15 -9.73 2.92
CA GLU A 203 25.61 -8.43 3.44
C GLU A 203 25.40 -7.27 2.45
N GLU A 204 25.42 -7.58 1.16
CA GLU A 204 25.24 -6.65 0.05
C GLU A 204 23.86 -5.99 0.07
N ASP A 205 22.83 -6.76 0.46
CA ASP A 205 21.43 -6.34 0.49
C ASP A 205 21.13 -5.28 1.56
N VAL A 206 22.06 -5.07 2.51
CA VAL A 206 21.91 -4.11 3.61
C VAL A 206 22.54 -2.74 3.27
N LYS A 207 23.25 -2.64 2.15
CA LYS A 207 23.84 -1.38 1.67
C LYS A 207 22.71 -0.48 1.14
N CYS A 208 22.20 0.38 2.03
CA CYS A 208 21.35 1.50 1.64
C CYS A 208 22.12 2.36 0.63
N MET A 209 21.73 2.32 -0.64
CA MET A 209 22.26 3.17 -1.71
C MET A 209 21.88 4.63 -1.43
N ARG A 210 22.54 5.29 -0.47
CA ARG A 210 22.70 6.73 -0.53
C ARG A 210 23.59 7.00 -1.75
N ARG A 211 22.99 7.29 -2.90
CA ARG A 211 23.67 8.17 -3.84
C ARG A 211 23.78 9.51 -3.12
N GLU A 212 24.95 9.73 -2.53
CA GLU A 212 25.36 11.07 -2.14
C GLU A 212 25.35 11.89 -3.43
N PHE A 213 24.39 12.80 -3.54
CA PHE A 213 24.45 13.83 -4.56
C PHE A 213 25.67 14.68 -4.21
N LYS A 214 26.76 14.49 -4.96
CA LYS A 214 27.82 15.49 -5.08
C LYS A 214 27.38 16.55 -6.08
#